data_AF-A0A369BGD3-F1
#
_entry.id   AF-A0A369BGD3-F1
#
_cell.length_a   1.000
_cell.length_b   1.000
_cell.length_c   1.000
_cell.angle_alpha   90.00
_cell.angle_beta   90.00
_cell.angle_gamma   90.00
#
_symmetry.space_group_name_H-M   'P 1'
#
loop_
_entity.id
_entity.type
_entity.pdbx_description
1 polymer ?
#
loop_
_entity_poly.entity_id
_entity_poly.type
_entity_poly.pdbx_seq_one_letter_code
_entity_poly.pdbx_strand_id
1 'polypeptide(L)'
;MKLNNNNIFLSKGDDSMSHRTDDLLKVPDKKRILFLGDSITENGAYIRYLDAFFLQHFPKRHLELINLGVGGETAAGTHENSHPFPRPCVHERLERALAESKPDWVFLCYGMNDGIYHPFSEERFTLFRNGMIKATEQVQRTGARVILMTPPPYDVLSINGEAQPDGMPDYAFETPYEDYNGVLGRFADWVKRYGAEQGYTVVDLREPLMSFIAMRREADPAYKYNDGVHPEDDGHWIMAKAILRDVFHIVLERTPEWARSMDGAFIRAVSRRRDVLDAAWREHVGHSSPYKFEALPLEEAKDAAESMLAEIAEAAQRS
;
A
#
# COMPACT_ATOMS: atom_id res chain seq x y z
N MET A 1 4.32 35.59 -23.24
CA MET A 1 3.83 34.56 -24.17
C MET A 1 3.66 33.29 -23.36
N LYS A 2 2.42 32.96 -22.97
CA LYS A 2 2.12 31.83 -22.08
C LYS A 2 2.14 30.54 -22.89
N LEU A 3 2.94 29.57 -22.47
CA LEU A 3 2.82 28.17 -22.89
C LEU A 3 2.66 27.36 -21.61
N ASN A 4 1.41 27.04 -21.27
CA ASN A 4 1.06 26.03 -20.28
C ASN A 4 0.40 24.90 -21.06
N ASN A 5 1.14 23.82 -21.31
CA ASN A 5 0.60 22.56 -21.82
C ASN A 5 0.99 21.44 -20.85
N ASN A 6 0.29 21.35 -19.73
CA ASN A 6 0.18 20.11 -18.97
C ASN A 6 -0.92 19.28 -19.63
N ASN A 7 -0.53 18.46 -20.61
CA ASN A 7 -1.43 17.48 -21.23
C ASN A 7 -1.54 16.27 -20.30
N ILE A 8 -2.53 16.31 -19.39
CA ILE A 8 -3.15 15.12 -18.82
C ILE A 8 -4.31 14.79 -19.77
N PHE A 9 -4.18 13.73 -20.58
CA PHE A 9 -5.32 13.20 -21.33
C PHE A 9 -5.78 11.89 -20.70
N LEU A 10 -7.08 11.83 -20.46
CA LEU A 10 -7.79 10.67 -19.94
C LEU A 10 -8.24 9.86 -21.16
N SER A 11 -7.73 8.64 -21.33
CA SER A 11 -8.12 7.79 -22.46
C SER A 11 -9.50 7.16 -22.23
N LYS A 12 -10.40 7.26 -23.22
CA LYS A 12 -11.61 6.43 -23.29
C LYS A 12 -11.23 5.03 -23.76
N GLY A 13 -11.51 4.03 -22.92
CA GLY A 13 -11.48 2.62 -23.29
C GLY A 13 -12.68 2.23 -24.16
N ASP A 14 -12.50 1.18 -24.95
CA ASP A 14 -13.30 0.73 -26.09
C ASP A 14 -14.80 0.47 -25.80
N ASP A 15 -15.65 0.88 -26.74
CA ASP A 15 -17.11 0.92 -26.65
C ASP A 15 -17.74 -0.46 -26.98
N SER A 16 -18.14 -1.22 -25.96
CA SER A 16 -19.25 -2.17 -26.10
C SER A 16 -19.91 -2.56 -24.76
N MET A 17 -20.76 -1.67 -24.23
CA MET A 17 -21.98 -2.01 -23.48
C MET A 17 -22.64 -0.69 -23.01
N SER A 18 -23.68 -0.28 -23.74
CA SER A 18 -24.45 0.94 -23.45
C SER A 18 -25.27 0.77 -22.17
N HIS A 19 -24.88 1.50 -21.11
CA HIS A 19 -25.73 2.24 -20.15
C HIS A 19 -24.92 2.50 -18.85
N ARG A 20 -23.91 3.37 -18.94
CA ARG A 20 -23.29 4.10 -17.80
C ARG A 20 -22.22 5.07 -18.33
N THR A 21 -22.63 6.23 -18.85
CA THR A 21 -21.71 7.22 -19.45
C THR A 21 -21.66 8.55 -18.71
N ASP A 22 -21.90 8.56 -17.39
CA ASP A 22 -21.95 9.81 -16.61
C ASP A 22 -20.96 9.95 -15.44
N ASP A 23 -19.96 9.08 -15.23
CA ASP A 23 -18.97 9.38 -14.16
C ASP A 23 -17.59 8.73 -14.32
N LEU A 24 -16.82 9.18 -15.32
CA LEU A 24 -15.43 8.73 -15.50
C LEU A 24 -14.38 9.67 -14.87
N LEU A 25 -14.75 10.62 -13.99
CA LEU A 25 -13.83 11.74 -13.72
C LEU A 25 -13.78 12.38 -12.34
N LYS A 26 -14.62 12.05 -11.34
CA LYS A 26 -14.58 12.84 -10.09
C LYS A 26 -13.73 12.21 -8.99
N VAL A 27 -12.43 12.51 -9.00
CA VAL A 27 -11.62 12.54 -7.77
C VAL A 27 -12.45 13.27 -6.71
N PRO A 28 -12.66 12.75 -5.50
CA PRO A 28 -13.61 13.35 -4.57
C PRO A 28 -13.11 14.71 -4.05
N ASP A 29 -14.04 15.60 -3.69
CA ASP A 29 -13.70 16.93 -3.16
C ASP A 29 -13.04 16.84 -1.78
N LYS A 30 -13.49 15.89 -0.95
CA LYS A 30 -12.94 15.62 0.37
C LYS A 30 -13.10 14.15 0.72
N LYS A 31 -12.02 13.51 1.18
CA LYS A 31 -12.04 12.14 1.74
C LYS A 31 -10.94 11.94 2.78
N ARG A 32 -11.24 11.11 3.78
CA ARG A 32 -10.25 10.44 4.62
C ARG A 32 -10.02 9.03 4.12
N ILE A 33 -8.79 8.72 3.76
CA ILE A 33 -8.41 7.46 3.14
C ILE A 33 -7.37 6.80 4.04
N LEU A 34 -7.78 5.72 4.71
CA LEU A 34 -6.94 4.96 5.62
C LEU A 34 -6.25 3.81 4.88
N PHE A 35 -4.96 3.63 5.11
CA PHE A 35 -4.17 2.49 4.65
C PHE A 35 -3.78 1.62 5.83
N LEU A 36 -4.20 0.35 5.80
CA LEU A 36 -3.85 -0.68 6.76
C LEU A 36 -3.07 -1.78 6.04
N GLY A 37 -1.95 -2.17 6.61
CA GLY A 37 -1.08 -3.20 6.08
C GLY A 37 0.15 -3.43 6.97
N ASP A 38 1.10 -4.17 6.43
CA ASP A 38 2.34 -4.53 7.10
C ASP A 38 3.47 -3.49 6.91
N SER A 39 4.72 -3.94 6.92
CA SER A 39 5.93 -3.12 6.72
C SER A 39 5.97 -2.38 5.39
N ILE A 40 5.37 -2.93 4.32
CA ILE A 40 5.32 -2.26 3.02
C ILE A 40 4.40 -1.03 3.11
N THR A 41 3.30 -1.15 3.85
CA THR A 41 2.41 -0.01 4.14
C THR A 41 3.03 0.94 5.15
N GLU A 42 3.72 0.45 6.18
CA GLU A 42 4.43 1.28 7.16
C GLU A 42 5.46 2.20 6.48
N ASN A 43 6.25 1.67 5.53
CA ASN A 43 7.15 2.49 4.70
C ASN A 43 6.39 3.58 3.93
N GLY A 44 5.23 3.23 3.37
CA GLY A 44 4.27 4.21 2.86
C GLY A 44 4.71 5.01 1.62
N ALA A 45 5.81 4.65 0.95
CA ALA A 45 6.29 5.39 -0.22
C ALA A 45 5.24 5.51 -1.35
N TYR A 46 4.42 4.48 -1.54
CA TYR A 46 3.30 4.54 -2.49
C TYR A 46 2.22 5.55 -2.08
N ILE A 47 1.97 5.71 -0.76
CA ILE A 47 1.02 6.69 -0.21
C ILE A 47 1.57 8.10 -0.41
N ARG A 48 2.88 8.29 -0.19
CA ARG A 48 3.59 9.53 -0.46
C ARG A 48 3.50 9.93 -1.94
N TYR A 49 3.64 8.99 -2.87
CA TYR A 49 3.46 9.27 -4.29
C TYR A 49 2.02 9.66 -4.65
N LEU A 50 1.02 9.05 -4.01
CA LEU A 50 -0.37 9.48 -4.14
C LEU A 50 -0.57 10.90 -3.62
N ASP A 51 -0.03 11.22 -2.44
CA ASP A 51 -0.14 12.56 -1.84
C ASP A 51 0.52 13.62 -2.75
N ALA A 52 1.74 13.36 -3.22
CA ALA A 52 2.43 14.21 -4.18
C ALA A 52 1.62 14.42 -5.47
N PHE A 53 1.06 13.34 -6.03
CA PHE A 53 0.22 13.41 -7.22
C PHE A 53 -1.01 14.31 -7.00
N PHE A 54 -1.74 14.14 -5.90
CA PHE A 54 -2.93 14.94 -5.61
C PHE A 54 -2.60 16.39 -5.26
N LEU A 55 -1.53 16.63 -4.51
CA LEU A 55 -1.07 17.99 -4.18
C LEU A 55 -0.65 18.77 -5.43
N GLN A 56 -0.03 18.11 -6.42
CA GLN A 56 0.37 18.78 -7.66
C GLN A 56 -0.80 18.98 -8.63
N HIS A 57 -1.60 17.93 -8.87
CA HIS A 57 -2.59 17.95 -9.95
C HIS A 57 -4.01 18.31 -9.51
N PHE A 58 -4.31 18.13 -8.22
CA PHE A 58 -5.62 18.36 -7.63
C PHE A 58 -5.54 19.16 -6.31
N PRO A 59 -4.80 20.29 -6.25
CA PRO A 59 -4.50 21.01 -4.99
C PRO A 59 -5.72 21.56 -4.25
N LYS A 60 -6.88 21.61 -4.91
CA LYS A 60 -8.16 22.05 -4.31
C LYS A 60 -8.98 20.90 -3.70
N ARG A 61 -8.52 19.66 -3.83
CA ARG A 61 -9.17 18.48 -3.25
C ARG A 61 -8.55 18.21 -1.88
N HIS A 62 -9.40 17.96 -0.89
CA HIS A 62 -9.00 17.72 0.49
C HIS A 62 -8.96 16.21 0.76
N LEU A 63 -7.95 15.55 0.21
CA LEU A 63 -7.71 14.12 0.45
C LEU A 63 -6.72 13.96 1.60
N GLU A 64 -7.18 13.41 2.72
CA GLU A 64 -6.36 13.07 3.86
C GLU A 64 -5.99 11.59 3.77
N LEU A 65 -4.74 11.30 3.38
CA LEU A 65 -4.22 9.94 3.29
C LEU A 65 -3.58 9.57 4.63
N ILE A 66 -4.13 8.60 5.35
CA ILE A 66 -3.71 8.21 6.70
C ILE A 66 -2.99 6.87 6.59
N ASN A 67 -1.69 6.84 6.88
CA ASN A 67 -0.92 5.61 6.94
C ASN A 67 -0.96 5.04 8.35
N LEU A 68 -1.50 3.82 8.49
CA LEU A 68 -1.43 3.05 9.73
C LEU A 68 -0.86 1.66 9.45
N GLY A 69 0.12 1.54 8.57
CA GLY A 69 0.90 0.31 8.42
C GLY A 69 1.72 0.00 9.66
N VAL A 70 1.88 -1.29 9.98
CA VAL A 70 2.70 -1.75 11.10
C VAL A 70 3.61 -2.88 10.64
N GLY A 71 4.92 -2.71 10.84
CA GLY A 71 5.93 -3.69 10.46
C GLY A 71 5.64 -5.10 10.98
N GLY A 72 5.64 -6.07 10.07
CA GLY A 72 5.42 -7.48 10.38
C GLY A 72 3.97 -7.87 10.72
N GLU A 73 3.01 -6.94 10.63
CA GLU A 73 1.61 -7.18 10.97
C GLU A 73 0.95 -8.23 10.05
N THR A 74 0.03 -9.01 10.63
CA THR A 74 -0.80 -9.99 9.93
C THR A 74 -2.30 -9.66 10.08
N ALA A 75 -3.11 -10.16 9.14
CA ALA A 75 -4.55 -10.30 9.35
C ALA A 75 -4.89 -11.64 10.04
N ALA A 76 -4.07 -12.67 9.81
CA ALA A 76 -4.28 -14.02 10.30
C ALA A 76 -3.98 -14.23 11.80
N GLY A 77 -3.17 -13.35 12.42
CA GLY A 77 -2.63 -13.57 13.77
C GLY A 77 -1.55 -14.65 13.84
N THR A 78 -0.91 -14.95 12.72
CA THR A 78 0.16 -15.97 12.60
C THR A 78 1.53 -15.39 12.96
N HIS A 79 2.44 -16.25 13.41
CA HIS A 79 3.84 -15.91 13.69
C HIS A 79 4.74 -17.14 13.49
N GLU A 80 5.99 -16.92 13.11
CA GLU A 80 7.05 -17.93 13.05
C GLU A 80 7.55 -18.24 14.48
N ASN A 81 8.09 -19.45 14.68
CA ASN A 81 8.70 -19.82 15.96
C ASN A 81 9.97 -19.00 16.27
N SER A 82 10.74 -18.67 15.23
CA SER A 82 11.99 -17.92 15.34
C SER A 82 11.79 -16.40 15.41
N HIS A 83 10.56 -15.90 15.23
CA HIS A 83 10.30 -14.47 15.24
C HIS A 83 10.56 -13.90 16.66
N PRO A 84 11.31 -12.80 16.81
CA PRO A 84 11.80 -12.34 18.12
C PRO A 84 10.71 -11.91 19.13
N PHE A 85 9.49 -11.70 18.65
CA PHE A 85 8.29 -11.36 19.42
C PHE A 85 7.04 -11.78 18.65
N PRO A 86 5.85 -11.93 19.26
CA PRO A 86 4.63 -12.21 18.50
C PRO A 86 4.38 -11.13 17.44
N ARG A 87 4.15 -11.53 16.19
CA ARG A 87 3.82 -10.58 15.12
C ARG A 87 2.58 -9.76 15.50
N PRO A 88 2.56 -8.45 15.20
CA PRO A 88 1.35 -7.66 15.36
C PRO A 88 0.18 -8.24 14.57
N CYS A 89 -1.04 -8.03 15.05
CA CYS A 89 -2.25 -8.42 14.34
C CYS A 89 -3.19 -7.22 14.24
N VAL A 90 -3.70 -6.94 13.04
CA VAL A 90 -4.56 -5.77 12.78
C VAL A 90 -5.77 -5.74 13.71
N HIS A 91 -6.30 -6.91 14.09
CA HIS A 91 -7.48 -7.03 14.94
C HIS A 91 -7.27 -6.55 16.38
N GLU A 92 -6.04 -6.38 16.84
CA GLU A 92 -5.72 -5.83 18.16
C GLU A 92 -5.94 -4.31 18.25
N ARG A 93 -5.97 -3.64 17.09
CA ARG A 93 -6.06 -2.18 17.00
C ARG A 93 -7.12 -1.66 16.02
N LEU A 94 -7.71 -2.51 15.18
CA LEU A 94 -8.61 -2.09 14.11
C LEU A 94 -9.78 -1.22 14.61
N GLU A 95 -10.38 -1.57 15.75
CA GLU A 95 -11.46 -0.78 16.33
C GLU A 95 -11.02 0.65 16.66
N ARG A 96 -9.89 0.79 17.37
CA ARG A 96 -9.31 2.10 17.71
C ARG A 96 -8.91 2.85 16.44
N ALA A 97 -8.24 2.18 15.50
CA ALA A 97 -7.83 2.78 14.23
C ALA A 97 -9.01 3.41 13.48
N LEU A 98 -10.14 2.70 13.39
CA LEU A 98 -11.34 3.19 12.73
C LEU A 98 -12.03 4.31 13.53
N ALA A 99 -12.08 4.20 14.85
CA ALA A 99 -12.71 5.21 15.73
C ALA A 99 -11.96 6.56 15.71
N GLU A 100 -10.62 6.51 15.73
CA GLU A 100 -9.76 7.70 15.72
C GLU A 100 -9.69 8.35 14.34
N SER A 101 -9.47 7.57 13.29
CA SER A 101 -9.29 8.11 11.92
C SER A 101 -10.61 8.48 11.22
N LYS A 102 -11.72 7.81 11.56
CA LYS A 102 -13.05 8.01 10.94
C LYS A 102 -12.97 8.04 9.41
N PRO A 103 -12.46 6.97 8.77
CA PRO A 103 -12.14 6.98 7.36
C PRO A 103 -13.42 6.93 6.50
N ASP A 104 -13.36 7.56 5.33
CA ASP A 104 -14.34 7.32 4.28
C ASP A 104 -14.01 6.02 3.53
N TRP A 105 -12.73 5.80 3.21
CA TRP A 105 -12.24 4.62 2.48
C TRP A 105 -11.11 3.95 3.28
N VAL A 106 -11.06 2.62 3.24
CA VAL A 106 -10.01 1.83 3.90
C VAL A 106 -9.40 0.85 2.91
N PHE A 107 -8.10 0.99 2.70
CA PHE A 107 -7.27 0.03 1.98
C PHE A 107 -6.76 -1.04 2.94
N LEU A 108 -6.90 -2.31 2.57
CA LEU A 108 -6.38 -3.47 3.29
C LEU A 108 -5.36 -4.21 2.42
N CYS A 109 -4.10 -4.23 2.83
CA CYS A 109 -3.01 -4.91 2.14
C CYS A 109 -2.29 -5.87 3.11
N TYR A 110 -2.70 -7.13 3.10
CA TYR A 110 -2.15 -8.20 3.94
C TYR A 110 -1.92 -9.47 3.12
N GLY A 111 -1.11 -10.38 3.65
CA GLY A 111 -0.79 -11.67 3.04
C GLY A 111 0.69 -12.02 3.11
N MET A 112 1.59 -11.02 3.02
CA MET A 112 3.04 -11.24 3.01
C MET A 112 3.54 -11.97 4.25
N ASN A 113 3.07 -11.56 5.43
CA ASN A 113 3.45 -12.17 6.71
C ASN A 113 2.48 -13.27 7.17
N ASP A 114 1.26 -13.33 6.62
CA ASP A 114 0.20 -14.24 7.03
C ASP A 114 0.52 -15.71 6.73
N GLY A 115 1.28 -15.96 5.66
CA GLY A 115 1.77 -17.29 5.31
C GLY A 115 3.01 -17.72 6.12
N ILE A 116 3.58 -16.81 6.92
CA ILE A 116 4.79 -17.01 7.75
C ILE A 116 5.95 -17.69 7.00
N TYR A 117 6.09 -17.39 5.70
CA TYR A 117 7.13 -17.93 4.81
C TYR A 117 7.12 -19.45 4.64
N HIS A 118 6.05 -20.13 5.07
CA HIS A 118 5.90 -21.57 4.96
C HIS A 118 5.29 -22.00 3.61
N PRO A 119 5.41 -23.29 3.24
CA PRO A 119 4.61 -23.88 2.17
C PRO A 119 3.11 -23.66 2.39
N PHE A 120 2.33 -23.72 1.31
CA PHE A 120 0.89 -23.58 1.41
C PHE A 120 0.30 -24.62 2.36
N SER A 121 -0.58 -24.18 3.26
CA SER A 121 -1.48 -25.07 3.99
C SER A 121 -2.88 -24.48 4.04
N GLU A 122 -3.88 -25.35 3.96
CA GLU A 122 -5.29 -24.92 4.04
C GLU A 122 -5.61 -24.28 5.40
N GLU A 123 -4.90 -24.68 6.46
CA GLU A 123 -5.01 -24.10 7.80
C GLU A 123 -4.59 -22.63 7.81
N ARG A 124 -3.35 -22.32 7.38
CA ARG A 124 -2.85 -20.93 7.31
C ARG A 124 -3.69 -20.09 6.36
N PHE A 125 -4.06 -20.67 5.23
CA PHE A 125 -4.93 -19.99 4.28
C PHE A 125 -6.30 -19.66 4.87
N THR A 126 -6.89 -20.58 5.66
CA THR A 126 -8.15 -20.32 6.36
C THR A 126 -8.02 -19.21 7.40
N LEU A 127 -6.92 -19.18 8.16
CA LEU A 127 -6.65 -18.07 9.10
C LEU A 127 -6.57 -16.73 8.39
N PHE A 128 -5.80 -16.64 7.29
CA PHE A 128 -5.72 -15.44 6.46
C PHE A 128 -7.10 -14.99 5.95
N ARG A 129 -7.88 -15.91 5.36
CA ARG A 129 -9.22 -15.59 4.85
C ARG A 129 -10.13 -15.06 5.95
N ASN A 130 -10.16 -15.73 7.10
CA ASN A 130 -11.00 -15.33 8.24
C ASN A 130 -10.59 -13.96 8.79
N GLY A 131 -9.29 -13.69 8.89
CA GLY A 131 -8.77 -12.38 9.31
C GLY A 131 -9.20 -11.27 8.36
N MET A 132 -9.01 -11.48 7.06
CA MET A 132 -9.42 -10.52 6.03
C MET A 132 -10.94 -10.30 6.02
N ILE A 133 -11.75 -11.36 6.09
CA ILE A 133 -13.23 -11.24 6.19
C ILE A 133 -13.60 -10.41 7.41
N LYS A 134 -13.10 -10.76 8.60
CA LYS A 134 -13.35 -10.05 9.85
C LYS A 134 -12.97 -8.56 9.75
N ALA A 135 -11.84 -8.25 9.12
CA ALA A 135 -11.39 -6.87 8.93
C ALA A 135 -12.35 -6.10 8.02
N THR A 136 -12.74 -6.68 6.88
CA THR A 136 -13.69 -6.05 5.96
C THR A 136 -15.06 -5.80 6.59
N GLU A 137 -15.60 -6.77 7.34
CA GLU A 137 -16.88 -6.59 8.04
C GLU A 137 -16.81 -5.46 9.06
N GLN A 138 -15.71 -5.36 9.81
CA GLN A 138 -15.54 -4.31 10.80
C GLN A 138 -15.43 -2.92 10.16
N VAL A 139 -14.75 -2.81 9.02
CA VAL A 139 -14.72 -1.58 8.21
C VAL A 139 -16.12 -1.22 7.69
N GLN A 140 -16.87 -2.18 7.13
CA GLN A 140 -18.21 -1.91 6.60
C GLN A 140 -19.18 -1.41 7.68
N ARG A 141 -19.06 -1.91 8.92
CA ARG A 141 -19.89 -1.46 10.06
C ARG A 141 -19.72 0.03 10.37
N THR A 142 -18.62 0.67 9.95
CA THR A 142 -18.42 2.12 10.12
C THR A 142 -19.04 2.95 8.99
N GLY A 143 -19.51 2.31 7.92
CA GLY A 143 -19.96 2.96 6.69
C GLY A 143 -18.82 3.31 5.72
N ALA A 144 -17.57 2.99 6.05
CA ALA A 144 -16.44 3.20 5.17
C ALA A 144 -16.43 2.21 3.99
N ARG A 145 -15.95 2.66 2.84
CA ARG A 145 -15.73 1.80 1.66
C ARG A 145 -14.50 0.93 1.88
N VAL A 146 -14.65 -0.38 1.69
CA VAL A 146 -13.54 -1.33 1.64
C VAL A 146 -12.89 -1.29 0.26
N ILE A 147 -11.56 -1.21 0.25
CA ILE A 147 -10.72 -1.42 -0.93
C ILE A 147 -9.67 -2.47 -0.57
N LEU A 148 -9.63 -3.57 -1.33
CA LEU A 148 -8.67 -4.63 -1.11
C LEU A 148 -7.45 -4.43 -1.99
N MET A 149 -6.28 -4.78 -1.48
CA MET A 149 -5.04 -4.85 -2.25
C MET A 149 -4.54 -6.28 -2.20
N THR A 150 -4.17 -6.84 -3.35
CA THR A 150 -3.50 -8.15 -3.35
C THR A 150 -2.16 -8.05 -2.62
N PRO A 151 -1.71 -9.09 -1.91
CA PRO A 151 -0.34 -9.12 -1.40
C PRO A 151 0.66 -8.92 -2.55
N PRO A 152 1.67 -8.04 -2.39
CA PRO A 152 2.80 -7.94 -3.31
C PRO A 152 3.50 -9.29 -3.52
N PRO A 153 4.25 -9.47 -4.63
CA PRO A 153 4.98 -10.72 -4.84
C PRO A 153 6.13 -10.87 -3.84
N TYR A 154 6.48 -12.13 -3.57
CA TYR A 154 7.75 -12.47 -2.90
C TYR A 154 8.75 -12.85 -3.97
N ASP A 155 9.96 -12.30 -3.89
CA ASP A 155 11.00 -12.58 -4.86
C ASP A 155 12.15 -13.34 -4.22
N VAL A 156 12.03 -14.67 -4.23
CA VAL A 156 12.99 -15.60 -3.63
C VAL A 156 14.41 -15.43 -4.18
N LEU A 157 14.55 -14.97 -5.42
CA LEU A 157 15.85 -14.72 -6.03
C LEU A 157 16.55 -13.49 -5.45
N SER A 158 15.88 -12.67 -4.65
CA SER A 158 16.42 -11.44 -4.06
C SER A 158 16.77 -11.52 -2.58
N ILE A 159 16.47 -12.64 -1.93
CA ILE A 159 16.69 -12.78 -0.50
C ILE A 159 18.19 -12.76 -0.17
N ASN A 160 18.49 -12.30 1.05
CA ASN A 160 19.84 -12.39 1.63
C ASN A 160 20.08 -13.74 2.35
N GLY A 161 19.03 -14.53 2.54
CA GLY A 161 19.05 -15.83 3.22
C GLY A 161 19.09 -17.03 2.28
N GLU A 162 18.81 -18.21 2.83
CA GLU A 162 18.76 -19.47 2.07
C GLU A 162 17.31 -19.97 2.00
N ALA A 163 16.76 -19.98 0.80
CA ALA A 163 15.46 -20.56 0.54
C ALA A 163 15.50 -22.07 0.77
N GLN A 164 14.47 -22.58 1.43
CA GLN A 164 14.34 -23.96 1.85
C GLN A 164 13.36 -24.71 0.94
N PRO A 165 13.67 -25.97 0.59
CA PRO A 165 12.74 -26.82 -0.14
C PRO A 165 11.52 -27.18 0.70
N ASP A 166 10.51 -27.81 0.08
CA ASP A 166 9.35 -28.34 0.80
C ASP A 166 9.76 -29.47 1.78
N GLY A 167 8.99 -29.64 2.86
CA GLY A 167 9.18 -30.69 3.86
C GLY A 167 10.19 -30.40 4.96
N MET A 168 10.70 -29.16 5.06
CA MET A 168 11.53 -28.74 6.18
C MET A 168 10.70 -28.59 7.47
N PRO A 169 11.31 -28.78 8.66
CA PRO A 169 10.59 -28.75 9.92
C PRO A 169 10.03 -27.37 10.28
N ASP A 170 10.64 -26.30 9.76
CA ASP A 170 10.23 -24.91 10.02
C ASP A 170 10.69 -23.99 8.87
N TYR A 171 10.04 -22.83 8.76
CA TYR A 171 10.36 -21.79 7.80
C TYR A 171 10.25 -20.41 8.45
N ALA A 172 11.01 -19.44 7.94
CA ALA A 172 11.00 -18.07 8.44
C ALA A 172 11.36 -17.08 7.33
N PHE A 173 11.31 -15.79 7.62
CA PHE A 173 11.73 -14.75 6.67
C PHE A 173 13.17 -14.97 6.18
N GLU A 174 14.08 -15.37 7.07
CA GLU A 174 15.50 -15.63 6.77
C GLU A 174 15.74 -16.97 6.07
N THR A 175 14.82 -17.93 6.25
CA THR A 175 14.87 -19.27 5.63
C THR A 175 13.49 -19.62 5.07
N PRO A 176 13.06 -18.92 4.00
CA PRO A 176 11.71 -18.99 3.47
C PRO A 176 11.51 -20.26 2.66
N TYR A 177 10.27 -20.68 2.46
CA TYR A 177 9.96 -21.68 1.45
C TYR A 177 10.32 -21.18 0.05
N GLU A 178 10.98 -22.02 -0.76
CA GLU A 178 11.49 -21.66 -2.08
C GLU A 178 10.41 -21.18 -3.06
N ASP A 179 9.17 -21.68 -2.93
CA ASP A 179 8.00 -21.21 -3.70
C ASP A 179 7.00 -20.44 -2.84
N TYR A 180 7.49 -19.64 -1.88
CA TYR A 180 6.61 -18.77 -1.09
C TYR A 180 5.86 -17.76 -1.97
N ASN A 181 6.43 -17.38 -3.11
CA ASN A 181 5.71 -16.56 -4.09
C ASN A 181 4.46 -17.26 -4.63
N GLY A 182 4.49 -18.58 -4.85
CA GLY A 182 3.31 -19.37 -5.23
C GLY A 182 2.22 -19.37 -4.15
N VAL A 183 2.60 -19.36 -2.87
CA VAL A 183 1.68 -19.21 -1.73
C VAL A 183 0.98 -17.86 -1.77
N LEU A 184 1.73 -16.77 -1.95
CA LEU A 184 1.15 -15.42 -2.09
C LEU A 184 0.28 -15.28 -3.34
N GLY A 185 0.57 -16.03 -4.41
CA GLY A 185 -0.29 -16.13 -5.58
C GLY A 185 -1.69 -16.64 -5.22
N ARG A 186 -1.77 -17.72 -4.43
CA ARG A 186 -3.06 -18.26 -3.95
C ARG A 186 -3.81 -17.28 -3.07
N PHE A 187 -3.10 -16.52 -2.23
CA PHE A 187 -3.71 -15.50 -1.37
C PHE A 187 -4.25 -14.34 -2.21
N ALA A 188 -3.48 -13.86 -3.19
CA ALA A 188 -3.92 -12.83 -4.14
C ALA A 188 -5.15 -13.26 -4.96
N ASP A 189 -5.16 -14.49 -5.48
CA ASP A 189 -6.30 -15.02 -6.24
C ASP A 189 -7.57 -15.09 -5.38
N TRP A 190 -7.43 -15.42 -4.10
CA TRP A 190 -8.56 -15.36 -3.19
C TRP A 190 -9.01 -13.93 -2.90
N VAL A 191 -8.10 -12.99 -2.64
CA VAL A 191 -8.44 -11.57 -2.41
C VAL A 191 -9.23 -11.02 -3.61
N LYS A 192 -8.80 -11.33 -4.84
CA LYS A 192 -9.51 -10.93 -6.07
C LYS A 192 -10.92 -11.52 -6.13
N ARG A 193 -11.06 -12.84 -5.91
CA ARG A 193 -12.37 -13.52 -5.94
C ARG A 193 -13.30 -13.01 -4.85
N TYR A 194 -12.81 -12.91 -3.61
CA TYR A 194 -13.56 -12.40 -2.47
C TYR A 194 -14.01 -10.96 -2.71
N GLY A 195 -13.11 -10.09 -3.21
CA GLY A 195 -13.47 -8.72 -3.57
C GLY A 195 -14.57 -8.66 -4.64
N ALA A 196 -14.47 -9.46 -5.69
CA ALA A 196 -15.51 -9.55 -6.73
C ALA A 196 -16.86 -10.05 -6.18
N GLU A 197 -16.85 -11.10 -5.34
CA GLU A 197 -18.05 -11.67 -4.72
C GLU A 197 -18.75 -10.67 -3.80
N GLN A 198 -17.99 -9.83 -3.07
CA GLN A 198 -18.54 -8.82 -2.17
C GLN A 198 -18.78 -7.46 -2.84
N GLY A 199 -18.39 -7.28 -4.11
CA GLY A 199 -18.48 -6.00 -4.81
C GLY A 199 -17.50 -4.94 -4.33
N TYR A 200 -16.38 -5.34 -3.72
CA TYR A 200 -15.29 -4.43 -3.36
C TYR A 200 -14.42 -4.07 -4.55
N THR A 201 -13.83 -2.88 -4.51
CA THR A 201 -12.72 -2.56 -5.41
C THR A 201 -11.48 -3.34 -4.98
N VAL A 202 -10.81 -3.97 -5.95
CA VAL A 202 -9.55 -4.68 -5.73
C VAL A 202 -8.46 -4.01 -6.56
N VAL A 203 -7.37 -3.63 -5.91
CA VAL A 203 -6.14 -3.15 -6.56
C VAL A 203 -5.18 -4.32 -6.68
N ASP A 204 -4.85 -4.72 -7.91
CA ASP A 204 -3.84 -5.75 -8.14
C ASP A 204 -2.44 -5.13 -8.10
N LEU A 205 -1.70 -5.45 -7.05
CA LEU A 205 -0.29 -5.09 -6.90
C LEU A 205 0.64 -6.17 -7.46
N ARG A 206 0.17 -7.43 -7.49
CA ARG A 206 1.04 -8.58 -7.73
C ARG A 206 1.54 -8.61 -9.17
N GLU A 207 0.63 -8.58 -10.14
CA GLU A 207 0.99 -8.68 -11.55
C GLU A 207 1.89 -7.51 -12.02
N PRO A 208 1.58 -6.23 -11.72
CA PRO A 208 2.45 -5.13 -12.11
C PRO A 208 3.85 -5.20 -11.51
N LEU A 209 3.98 -5.60 -10.24
CA LEU A 209 5.28 -5.73 -9.58
C LEU A 209 6.08 -6.93 -10.12
N MET A 210 5.44 -8.07 -10.36
CA MET A 210 6.10 -9.22 -11.00
C MET A 210 6.61 -8.86 -12.40
N SER A 211 5.81 -8.15 -13.19
CA SER A 211 6.18 -7.70 -14.53
C SER A 211 7.38 -6.75 -14.48
N PHE A 212 7.40 -5.85 -13.49
CA PHE A 212 8.52 -4.96 -13.27
C PHE A 212 9.81 -5.70 -12.89
N ILE A 213 9.74 -6.64 -11.96
CA ILE A 213 10.90 -7.46 -11.55
C ILE A 213 11.46 -8.23 -12.76
N ALA A 214 10.57 -8.85 -13.56
CA ALA A 214 10.96 -9.57 -14.77
C ALA A 214 11.65 -8.65 -15.81
N MET A 215 11.07 -7.48 -16.07
CA MET A 215 11.65 -6.47 -16.97
C MET A 215 13.03 -6.00 -16.49
N ARG A 216 13.20 -5.75 -15.18
CA ARG A 216 14.51 -5.37 -14.62
C ARG A 216 15.54 -6.48 -14.79
N ARG A 217 15.13 -7.74 -14.65
CA ARG A 217 16.01 -8.91 -14.87
C ARG A 217 16.33 -9.20 -16.33
N GLU A 218 15.44 -8.86 -17.25
CA GLU A 218 15.73 -8.93 -18.68
C GLU A 218 16.85 -7.95 -19.05
N ALA A 219 16.85 -6.75 -18.45
CA ALA A 219 17.89 -5.76 -18.66
C ALA A 219 19.19 -6.05 -17.87
N ASP A 220 19.06 -6.58 -16.65
CA ASP A 220 20.16 -6.95 -15.78
C ASP A 220 19.84 -8.26 -15.02
N PRO A 221 20.36 -9.41 -15.48
CA PRO A 221 20.10 -10.70 -14.84
C PRO A 221 20.53 -10.79 -13.36
N ALA A 222 21.40 -9.88 -12.89
CA ALA A 222 21.83 -9.81 -11.50
C ALA A 222 20.90 -8.93 -10.62
N TYR A 223 19.88 -8.30 -11.20
CA TYR A 223 18.97 -7.42 -10.48
C TYR A 223 18.30 -8.13 -9.28
N LYS A 224 18.36 -7.43 -8.14
CA LYS A 224 17.74 -7.78 -6.88
C LYS A 224 16.58 -6.82 -6.59
N TYR A 225 15.42 -7.36 -6.27
CA TYR A 225 14.27 -6.65 -5.74
C TYR A 225 14.44 -6.45 -4.23
N ASN A 226 15.40 -5.60 -3.85
CA ASN A 226 15.82 -5.37 -2.46
C ASN A 226 16.05 -6.70 -1.71
N ASP A 227 15.25 -6.99 -0.68
CA ASP A 227 15.32 -8.21 0.14
C ASP A 227 14.32 -9.30 -0.28
N GLY A 228 13.64 -9.11 -1.41
CA GLY A 228 12.59 -9.99 -1.92
C GLY A 228 11.19 -9.70 -1.37
N VAL A 229 11.05 -8.77 -0.42
CA VAL A 229 9.77 -8.37 0.18
C VAL A 229 9.47 -6.90 -0.05
N HIS A 230 10.41 -6.02 0.31
CA HIS A 230 10.17 -4.59 0.42
C HIS A 230 10.54 -3.88 -0.90
N PRO A 231 9.55 -3.40 -1.67
CA PRO A 231 9.83 -2.66 -2.89
C PRO A 231 10.70 -1.43 -2.61
N GLU A 232 11.60 -1.09 -3.53
CA GLU A 232 12.21 0.23 -3.56
C GLU A 232 11.21 1.28 -4.11
N ASP A 233 11.66 2.52 -4.23
CA ASP A 233 10.87 3.66 -4.69
C ASP A 233 10.17 3.42 -6.05
N ASP A 234 10.80 2.71 -6.98
CA ASP A 234 10.20 2.38 -8.28
C ASP A 234 9.06 1.35 -8.19
N GLY A 235 9.22 0.33 -7.34
CA GLY A 235 8.17 -0.61 -6.98
C GLY A 235 7.00 0.08 -6.28
N HIS A 236 7.28 0.98 -5.34
CA HIS A 236 6.24 1.79 -4.71
C HIS A 236 5.53 2.74 -5.68
N TRP A 237 6.22 3.25 -6.70
CA TRP A 237 5.58 4.02 -7.76
C TRP A 237 4.63 3.15 -8.60
N ILE A 238 4.97 1.89 -8.85
CA ILE A 238 4.06 0.94 -9.52
C ILE A 238 2.79 0.70 -8.69
N MET A 239 2.93 0.53 -7.37
CA MET A 239 1.78 0.42 -6.47
C MET A 239 0.89 1.67 -6.52
N ALA A 240 1.48 2.86 -6.48
CA ALA A 240 0.74 4.13 -6.58
C ALA A 240 -0.03 4.23 -7.90
N LYS A 241 0.59 3.87 -9.03
CA LYS A 241 -0.09 3.83 -10.35
C LYS A 241 -1.24 2.83 -10.39
N ALA A 242 -1.11 1.67 -9.76
CA ALA A 242 -2.20 0.69 -9.67
C ALA A 242 -3.40 1.28 -8.91
N ILE A 243 -3.16 1.97 -7.80
CA ILE A 243 -4.22 2.65 -7.02
C ILE A 243 -4.86 3.78 -7.85
N LEU A 244 -4.05 4.62 -8.51
CA LEU A 244 -4.57 5.69 -9.38
C LEU A 244 -5.48 5.13 -10.47
N ARG A 245 -5.09 4.02 -11.11
CA ARG A 245 -5.87 3.35 -12.16
C ARG A 245 -7.16 2.74 -11.60
N ASP A 246 -7.05 1.90 -10.57
CA ASP A 246 -8.15 1.02 -10.15
C ASP A 246 -9.17 1.71 -9.24
N VAL A 247 -8.74 2.77 -8.52
CA VAL A 247 -9.59 3.49 -7.56
C VAL A 247 -10.02 4.85 -8.09
N PHE A 248 -9.09 5.58 -8.73
CA PHE A 248 -9.34 6.95 -9.20
C PHE A 248 -9.58 7.04 -10.71
N HIS A 249 -9.46 5.93 -11.45
CA HIS A 249 -9.58 5.88 -12.91
C HIS A 249 -8.61 6.83 -13.64
N ILE A 250 -7.43 7.04 -13.03
CA ILE A 250 -6.36 7.88 -13.56
C ILE A 250 -5.25 6.97 -14.09
N VAL A 251 -4.99 7.06 -15.40
CA VAL A 251 -3.85 6.41 -16.05
C VAL A 251 -2.87 7.50 -16.47
N LEU A 252 -1.60 7.35 -16.07
CA LEU A 252 -0.55 8.30 -16.40
C LEU A 252 0.17 7.87 -17.67
N GLU A 253 0.18 8.73 -18.68
CA GLU A 253 0.97 8.50 -19.90
C GLU A 253 2.48 8.64 -19.67
N ARG A 254 2.87 9.41 -18.65
CA ARG A 254 4.26 9.72 -18.31
C ARG A 254 4.46 9.70 -16.81
N THR A 255 5.59 9.15 -16.37
CA THR A 255 6.07 9.31 -14.98
C THR A 255 6.53 10.76 -14.78
N PRO A 256 5.95 11.51 -13.82
CA PRO A 256 6.41 12.84 -13.44
C PRO A 256 7.87 12.81 -13.00
N GLU A 257 8.61 13.91 -13.19
CA GLU A 257 10.05 13.93 -12.89
C GLU A 257 10.32 13.66 -11.40
N TRP A 258 9.51 14.25 -10.52
CA TRP A 258 9.61 14.03 -9.06
C TRP A 258 9.31 12.58 -8.61
N ALA A 259 8.72 11.75 -9.48
CA ALA A 259 8.48 10.33 -9.21
C ALA A 259 9.62 9.44 -9.73
N ARG A 260 10.58 9.99 -10.49
CA ARG A 260 11.76 9.25 -10.98
C ARG A 260 12.90 9.28 -9.98
N SER A 261 13.01 10.36 -9.21
CA SER A 261 14.02 10.52 -8.18
C SER A 261 13.44 11.25 -6.97
N MET A 262 13.69 10.70 -5.78
CA MET A 262 13.22 11.24 -4.50
C MET A 262 14.03 12.48 -4.03
N ASP A 263 14.70 13.16 -4.95
CA ASP A 263 15.63 14.28 -4.71
C ASP A 263 15.11 15.64 -5.19
N GLY A 264 13.88 15.70 -5.72
CA GLY A 264 13.22 16.96 -6.03
C GLY A 264 12.85 17.74 -4.76
N ALA A 265 12.92 19.09 -4.80
CA ALA A 265 12.47 19.92 -3.69
C ALA A 265 11.00 19.66 -3.32
N PHE A 266 10.15 19.44 -4.33
CA PHE A 266 8.74 19.12 -4.14
C PHE A 266 8.54 17.80 -3.38
N ILE A 267 9.12 16.69 -3.89
CA ILE A 267 8.91 15.39 -3.27
C ILE A 267 9.54 15.30 -1.88
N ARG A 268 10.69 15.95 -1.63
CA ARG A 268 11.25 16.07 -0.27
C ARG A 268 10.35 16.83 0.69
N ALA A 269 9.67 17.89 0.23
CA ALA A 269 8.72 18.62 1.06
C ALA A 269 7.50 17.76 1.39
N VAL A 270 6.98 16.99 0.42
CA VAL A 270 5.93 16.00 0.65
C VAL A 270 6.39 14.91 1.62
N SER A 271 7.60 14.35 1.46
CA SER A 271 8.16 13.35 2.37
C SER A 271 8.19 13.84 3.81
N ARG A 272 8.77 15.01 4.07
CA ARG A 272 8.84 15.57 5.44
C ARG A 272 7.46 15.72 6.07
N ARG A 273 6.46 16.15 5.29
CA ARG A 273 5.07 16.24 5.75
C ARG A 273 4.49 14.87 6.09
N ARG A 274 4.74 13.85 5.25
CA ARG A 274 4.32 12.46 5.49
C ARG A 274 4.98 11.87 6.72
N ASP A 275 6.30 12.02 6.87
CA ASP A 275 7.05 11.44 7.99
C ASP A 275 6.47 11.89 9.34
N VAL A 276 6.13 13.18 9.47
CA VAL A 276 5.47 13.74 10.67
C VAL A 276 4.08 13.13 10.89
N LEU A 277 3.25 13.04 9.84
CA LEU A 277 1.89 12.52 9.94
C LEU A 277 1.85 11.02 10.22
N ASP A 278 2.66 10.24 9.49
CA ASP A 278 2.68 8.78 9.55
C ASP A 278 3.16 8.32 10.94
N ALA A 279 4.19 8.96 11.48
CA ALA A 279 4.65 8.68 12.85
C ALA A 279 3.59 9.02 13.90
N ALA A 280 3.00 10.23 13.82
CA ALA A 280 2.01 10.66 14.80
C ALA A 280 0.73 9.82 14.77
N TRP A 281 0.21 9.49 13.58
CA TRP A 281 -0.97 8.63 13.46
C TRP A 281 -0.73 7.23 14.01
N ARG A 282 0.39 6.60 13.65
CA ARG A 282 0.75 5.26 14.11
C ARG A 282 0.86 5.19 15.63
N GLU A 283 1.53 6.16 16.24
CA GLU A 283 1.72 6.18 17.69
C GLU A 283 0.47 6.60 18.46
N HIS A 284 -0.35 7.51 17.90
CA HIS A 284 -1.62 7.92 18.50
C HIS A 284 -2.63 6.77 18.57
N VAL A 285 -2.80 6.00 17.47
CA VAL A 285 -3.71 4.84 17.45
C VAL A 285 -3.17 3.69 18.31
N GLY A 286 -1.84 3.54 18.33
CA GLY A 286 -1.13 2.50 19.06
C GLY A 286 -1.18 1.13 18.37
N HIS A 287 -0.11 0.38 18.57
CA HIS A 287 0.13 -0.94 18.00
C HIS A 287 0.96 -1.81 18.97
N SER A 288 0.97 -3.12 18.72
CA SER A 288 1.71 -4.10 19.51
C SER A 288 3.16 -4.30 19.09
N SER A 289 3.60 -3.76 17.94
CA SER A 289 5.02 -3.78 17.57
C SER A 289 5.88 -3.12 18.66
N PRO A 290 7.02 -3.72 19.06
CA PRO A 290 7.92 -3.14 20.06
C PRO A 290 8.69 -1.93 19.50
N TYR A 291 8.72 -1.75 18.18
CA TYR A 291 9.43 -0.67 17.52
C TYR A 291 8.53 0.57 17.41
N LYS A 292 8.78 1.51 18.32
CA LYS A 292 8.07 2.78 18.43
C LYS A 292 8.80 3.89 17.68
N PHE A 293 8.04 4.78 17.05
CA PHE A 293 8.57 5.99 16.45
C PHE A 293 8.59 7.13 17.48
N GLU A 294 9.57 8.00 17.35
CA GLU A 294 9.50 9.31 17.99
C GLU A 294 8.49 10.16 17.20
N ALA A 295 7.43 10.60 17.86
CA ALA A 295 6.33 11.29 17.21
C ALA A 295 5.79 12.43 18.06
N LEU A 296 5.37 13.50 17.38
CA LEU A 296 4.58 14.57 18.00
C LEU A 296 3.19 14.04 18.40
N PRO A 297 2.53 14.64 19.41
CA PRO A 297 1.10 14.44 19.61
C PRO A 297 0.32 14.70 18.31
N LEU A 298 -0.72 13.91 18.04
CA LEU A 298 -1.39 13.90 16.74
C LEU A 298 -1.88 15.29 16.28
N GLU A 299 -2.44 16.08 17.18
CA GLU A 299 -2.93 17.42 16.84
C GLU A 299 -1.78 18.37 16.50
N GLU A 300 -0.66 18.32 17.22
CA GLU A 300 0.54 19.11 16.91
C GLU A 300 1.17 18.68 15.57
N ALA A 301 1.17 17.38 15.27
CA ALA A 301 1.64 16.85 14.00
C ALA A 301 0.77 17.32 12.83
N LYS A 302 -0.55 17.36 13.00
CA LYS A 302 -1.48 17.89 11.98
C LYS A 302 -1.25 19.38 11.73
N ASP A 303 -1.09 20.17 12.78
CA ASP A 303 -0.80 21.61 12.65
C ASP A 303 0.55 21.85 11.93
N ALA A 304 1.57 21.08 12.31
CA ALA A 304 2.88 21.13 11.64
C ALA A 304 2.75 20.75 10.15
N ALA A 305 2.05 19.67 9.83
CA ALA A 305 1.83 19.21 8.46
C ALA A 305 1.00 20.17 7.61
N GLU A 306 0.03 20.87 8.20
CA GLU A 306 -0.76 21.90 7.53
C GLU A 306 0.12 23.13 7.18
N SER A 307 1.01 23.53 8.08
CA SER A 307 1.93 24.65 7.86
C SER A 307 2.90 24.42 6.68
N MET A 308 3.20 23.16 6.36
CA MET A 308 4.08 22.78 5.24
C MET A 308 3.40 22.89 3.86
N LEU A 309 2.07 22.98 3.78
CA LEU A 309 1.35 22.97 2.50
C LEU A 309 1.71 24.16 1.60
N ALA A 310 2.00 25.33 2.17
CA ALA A 310 2.40 26.50 1.40
C ALA A 310 3.73 26.28 0.67
N GLU A 311 4.72 25.72 1.38
CA GLU A 311 6.02 25.36 0.81
C GLU A 311 5.88 24.30 -0.29
N ILE A 312 5.06 23.26 -0.03
CA ILE A 312 4.81 22.19 -1.00
C ILE A 312 4.16 22.74 -2.26
N ALA A 313 3.17 23.63 -2.14
CA ALA A 313 2.50 24.25 -3.28
C ALA A 313 3.45 25.12 -4.11
N GLU A 314 4.36 25.85 -3.47
CA GLU A 314 5.40 26.62 -4.17
C GLU A 314 6.38 25.70 -4.92
N ALA A 315 6.81 24.61 -4.27
CA ALA A 315 7.71 23.64 -4.89
C ALA A 315 7.05 22.90 -6.07
N ALA A 316 5.76 22.58 -5.96
CA ALA A 316 4.97 21.90 -7.01
C ALA A 316 4.86 22.72 -8.31
N GLN A 317 4.87 24.05 -8.22
CA GLN A 317 4.84 24.95 -9.38
C GLN A 317 6.16 25.01 -10.14
N ARG A 318 7.26 24.59 -9.49
CA ARG A 318 8.63 24.60 -10.04
C ARG A 318 9.08 23.23 -10.55
N SER A 319 8.32 22.17 -10.25
CA SER A 319 8.63 20.76 -10.54
C SER A 319 7.91 20.22 -11.77
#